data_AF-A0A3M6TKY5-F1
#
_entry.id   AF-A0A3M6TKY5-F1
#
_cell.length_a   1.000
_cell.length_b   1.000
_cell.length_c   1.000
_cell.angle_alpha   90.00
_cell.angle_beta   90.00
_cell.angle_gamma   90.00
#
_symmetry.space_group_name_H-M   'P 1'
#
loop_
_entity.id
_entity.type
_entity.pdbx_description
1 polymer ?
#
loop_
_entity_poly.entity_id
_entity_poly.type
_entity_poly.pdbx_seq_one_letter_code
_entity_poly.pdbx_strand_id
1 'polypeptide(L)'
;MEWNRAIAVDFSLPTPSCERLNNCSGRGNCTDLNFCVCKSGSYGFNCSLDFPLRFEPPIINAMYSDTIEDVPAQLYLSAFVPDFENNSYTKNFTLKLIIHEISEGMAFSKGNRSGDRIVLEPSDFGDIWMIPQKDFSGLARFNITAIVSTPIETKAVSRHIEINITAVADVPFLNVSVPCHHWNSSEKLIPVFLEAHLNDQDGSENLAIVFSGLPTGYRLVHVNGTSLVNRSNTRAPQDAPRLFISINETLKPFVLRVIATAAERFNGDQANQTADVNVTFCVTCEAVNNCSKHGSCIEVNTCDCDSGFKGSLDCSTVSCEEVNSCTGRGNCTGPNFCTCEDGYKSVGCSQGN
;
A
#
# COMPACT_ATOMS: atom_id res chain seq x y z
N MET A 1 116.69 -17.53 5.10
CA MET A 1 115.50 -18.34 4.77
C MET A 1 114.37 -17.37 4.51
N GLU A 2 113.90 -17.42 3.27
CA GLU A 2 112.78 -16.64 2.72
C GLU A 2 111.52 -16.78 3.56
N TRP A 3 110.60 -15.81 3.48
CA TRP A 3 109.18 -16.00 3.09
C TRP A 3 108.48 -14.64 3.08
N ASN A 4 108.85 -13.75 2.14
CA ASN A 4 107.95 -12.67 1.72
C ASN A 4 107.12 -13.18 0.53
N ARG A 5 106.12 -14.02 0.81
CA ARG A 5 105.04 -14.27 -0.15
C ARG A 5 103.92 -13.30 0.15
N ALA A 6 103.85 -12.21 -0.61
CA ALA A 6 102.63 -11.42 -0.70
C ALA A 6 101.58 -12.27 -1.41
N ILE A 7 100.51 -12.65 -0.70
CA ILE A 7 99.33 -13.25 -1.29
C ILE A 7 98.50 -12.08 -1.85
N ALA A 8 98.49 -11.92 -3.17
CA ALA A 8 97.50 -11.10 -3.83
C ALA A 8 96.18 -11.89 -3.84
N VAL A 9 95.28 -11.54 -2.94
CA VAL A 9 93.89 -12.02 -3.00
C VAL A 9 93.18 -11.16 -4.04
N ASP A 10 92.76 -11.76 -5.14
CA ASP A 10 91.92 -11.09 -6.12
C ASP A 10 90.54 -10.86 -5.50
N PHE A 11 90.22 -9.59 -5.22
CA PHE A 11 88.92 -9.15 -4.74
C PHE A 11 87.98 -8.80 -5.89
N SER A 12 88.21 -9.31 -7.11
CA SER A 12 87.22 -9.19 -8.18
C SER A 12 85.89 -9.77 -7.68
N LEU A 13 84.90 -8.90 -7.49
CA LEU A 13 83.56 -9.33 -7.10
C LEU A 13 83.10 -10.39 -8.11
N PRO A 14 82.61 -11.56 -7.65
CA PRO A 14 82.16 -12.59 -8.56
C PRO A 14 81.13 -12.01 -9.52
N THR A 15 81.33 -12.21 -10.82
CA THR A 15 80.38 -11.75 -11.82
C THR A 15 79.03 -12.44 -11.56
N PRO A 16 77.92 -11.70 -11.44
CA PRO A 16 76.60 -12.29 -11.25
C PRO A 16 76.33 -13.33 -12.35
N SER A 17 76.00 -14.56 -11.97
CA SER A 17 75.66 -15.64 -12.90
C SER A 17 74.51 -16.48 -12.36
N CYS A 18 73.49 -16.68 -13.20
CA CYS A 18 72.25 -17.39 -12.86
C CYS A 18 71.94 -18.53 -13.85
N GLU A 19 72.97 -19.08 -14.52
CA GLU A 19 72.79 -20.14 -15.53
C GLU A 19 72.11 -21.38 -14.95
N ARG A 20 72.43 -21.76 -13.70
CA ARG A 20 71.79 -22.88 -12.99
C ARG A 20 70.32 -22.62 -12.63
N LEU A 21 69.90 -21.36 -12.68
CA LEU A 21 68.52 -20.91 -12.47
C LEU A 21 67.85 -20.55 -13.80
N ASN A 22 68.32 -21.10 -14.93
CA ASN A 22 67.78 -20.82 -16.26
C ASN A 22 67.68 -19.31 -16.56
N ASN A 23 68.70 -18.54 -16.15
CA ASN A 23 68.76 -17.08 -16.30
C ASN A 23 67.50 -16.36 -15.82
N CYS A 24 67.03 -16.73 -14.63
CA CYS A 24 65.82 -16.18 -14.00
C CYS A 24 64.57 -16.31 -14.89
N SER A 25 64.52 -17.37 -15.70
CA SER A 25 63.45 -17.66 -16.67
C SER A 25 63.14 -16.50 -17.62
N GLY A 26 64.09 -15.57 -17.83
CA GLY A 26 63.89 -14.32 -18.58
C GLY A 26 62.97 -13.29 -17.89
N ARG A 27 62.47 -13.61 -16.70
CA ARG A 27 61.48 -12.83 -15.92
C ARG A 27 62.08 -12.15 -14.69
N GLY A 28 63.39 -12.27 -14.48
CA GLY A 28 64.11 -11.59 -13.40
C GLY A 28 65.40 -10.95 -13.87
N ASN A 29 66.09 -10.30 -12.94
CA ASN A 29 67.47 -9.85 -13.12
C ASN A 29 68.40 -10.68 -12.20
N CYS A 30 69.56 -11.06 -12.72
CA CYS A 30 70.56 -11.79 -11.96
C CYS A 30 71.45 -10.77 -11.24
N THR A 31 71.40 -10.75 -9.90
CA THR A 31 72.14 -9.75 -9.11
C THR A 31 73.32 -10.36 -8.35
N ASP A 32 73.34 -11.68 -8.17
CA ASP A 32 74.43 -12.43 -7.54
C ASP A 32 74.47 -13.87 -8.08
N LEU A 33 75.48 -14.66 -7.68
CA LEU A 33 75.62 -16.07 -8.01
C LEU A 33 74.39 -16.87 -7.58
N ASN A 34 73.65 -17.39 -8.57
CA ASN A 34 72.40 -18.13 -8.38
C ASN A 34 71.37 -17.38 -7.53
N PHE A 35 71.28 -16.07 -7.71
CA PHE A 35 70.27 -15.26 -7.04
C PHE A 35 69.54 -14.36 -8.04
N CYS A 36 68.24 -14.63 -8.20
CA CYS A 36 67.35 -13.93 -9.11
C CYS A 36 66.46 -12.94 -8.34
N VAL A 37 66.50 -11.67 -8.75
CA VAL A 37 65.50 -10.67 -8.36
C VAL A 37 64.42 -10.63 -9.43
N CYS A 38 63.25 -11.16 -9.13
CA CYS A 38 62.16 -11.27 -10.11
C CYS A 38 61.56 -9.91 -10.47
N LYS A 39 61.21 -9.72 -11.74
CA LYS A 39 60.43 -8.56 -12.20
C LYS A 39 58.99 -8.71 -11.70
N SER A 40 58.29 -7.58 -11.57
CA SER A 40 56.89 -7.53 -11.14
C SER A 40 56.03 -8.57 -11.87
N GLY A 41 55.26 -9.34 -11.10
CA GLY A 41 54.39 -10.40 -11.62
C GLY A 41 54.99 -11.81 -11.62
N SER A 42 56.26 -11.99 -11.27
CA SER A 42 56.92 -13.31 -11.18
C SER A 42 57.61 -13.54 -9.82
N TYR A 43 57.73 -14.80 -9.40
CA TYR A 43 58.34 -15.21 -8.14
C TYR A 43 58.93 -16.64 -8.23
N GLY A 44 59.47 -17.13 -7.12
CA GLY A 44 60.16 -18.41 -7.04
C GLY A 44 61.66 -18.28 -7.28
N PHE A 45 62.40 -19.34 -6.97
CA PHE A 45 63.87 -19.32 -6.95
C PHE A 45 64.51 -18.95 -8.30
N ASN A 46 63.82 -19.18 -9.41
CA ASN A 46 64.25 -18.79 -10.75
C ASN A 46 63.24 -17.89 -11.48
N CYS A 47 62.29 -17.26 -10.78
CA CYS A 47 61.24 -16.43 -11.39
C CYS A 47 60.36 -17.14 -12.43
N SER A 48 60.28 -18.47 -12.38
CA SER A 48 59.44 -19.26 -13.29
C SER A 48 57.97 -19.27 -12.90
N LEU A 49 57.64 -18.90 -11.66
CA LEU A 49 56.27 -18.89 -11.16
C LEU A 49 55.67 -17.50 -11.34
N ASP A 50 54.41 -17.40 -11.78
CA ASP A 50 53.67 -16.14 -11.79
C ASP A 50 53.17 -15.85 -10.38
N PHE A 51 53.37 -14.63 -9.85
CA PHE A 51 52.94 -14.25 -8.49
C PHE A 51 51.51 -14.79 -8.28
N PRO A 52 51.22 -15.52 -7.18
CA PRO A 52 49.88 -16.04 -6.99
C PRO A 52 48.96 -14.83 -6.95
N LEU A 53 48.21 -14.64 -8.03
CA LEU A 53 47.27 -13.55 -8.17
C LEU A 53 46.33 -13.75 -6.99
N ARG A 54 46.45 -12.90 -5.97
CA ARG A 54 45.53 -12.93 -4.85
C ARG A 54 44.21 -12.44 -5.42
N PHE A 55 43.41 -13.38 -5.90
CA PHE A 55 42.04 -13.09 -6.26
C PHE A 55 41.35 -12.72 -4.96
N GLU A 56 41.13 -11.44 -4.72
CA GLU A 56 40.57 -11.01 -3.44
C GLU A 56 39.07 -11.31 -3.40
N PRO A 57 38.50 -11.61 -2.22
CA PRO A 57 37.06 -11.63 -2.10
C PRO A 57 36.50 -10.25 -2.48
N PRO A 58 35.29 -10.19 -3.06
CA PRO A 58 34.67 -8.92 -3.39
C PRO A 58 34.30 -8.17 -2.10
N ILE A 59 34.13 -6.85 -2.19
CA ILE A 59 33.65 -5.99 -1.11
C ILE A 59 32.21 -5.57 -1.43
N ILE A 60 31.31 -5.62 -0.44
CA ILE A 60 29.91 -5.19 -0.58
C ILE A 60 29.70 -3.83 0.07
N ASN A 61 29.24 -2.87 -0.73
CA ASN A 61 28.70 -1.60 -0.27
C ASN A 61 27.18 -1.68 -0.26
N ALA A 62 26.60 -1.64 0.94
CA ALA A 62 25.16 -1.58 1.15
C ALA A 62 24.81 -0.39 2.05
N MET A 63 23.85 0.42 1.60
CA MET A 63 23.17 1.45 2.39
C MET A 63 21.66 1.27 2.22
N TYR A 64 20.90 1.50 3.27
CA TYR A 64 19.45 1.32 3.29
C TYR A 64 18.84 2.21 4.36
N SER A 65 17.54 2.46 4.24
CA SER A 65 16.74 3.14 5.25
C SER A 65 15.52 2.31 5.61
N ASP A 66 15.04 2.50 6.82
CA ASP A 66 13.73 2.04 7.25
C ASP A 66 12.63 2.72 6.41
N THR A 67 11.45 2.11 6.40
CA THR A 67 10.27 2.61 5.70
C THR A 67 9.02 2.39 6.55
N ILE A 68 7.88 2.82 6.03
CA ILE A 68 6.57 2.46 6.54
C ILE A 68 5.94 1.44 5.57
N GLU A 69 4.92 0.75 6.06
CA GLU A 69 4.10 -0.16 5.26
C GLU A 69 3.64 0.46 3.94
N ASP A 70 3.53 -0.37 2.90
CA ASP A 70 3.14 0.03 1.54
C ASP A 70 4.02 1.12 0.87
N VAL A 71 5.12 1.52 1.50
CA VAL A 71 6.09 2.47 0.96
C VAL A 71 7.39 1.76 0.59
N PRO A 72 7.84 1.83 -0.68
CA PRO A 72 9.11 1.25 -1.08
C PRO A 72 10.29 1.83 -0.29
N ALA A 73 11.18 0.95 0.18
CA ALA A 73 12.43 1.35 0.82
C ALA A 73 13.51 1.56 -0.25
N GLN A 74 14.31 2.63 -0.10
CA GLN A 74 15.48 2.84 -0.95
C GLN A 74 16.68 2.05 -0.40
N LEU A 75 17.40 1.38 -1.31
CA LEU A 75 18.65 0.70 -1.02
C LEU A 75 19.69 1.11 -2.06
N TYR A 76 20.93 1.26 -1.62
CA TYR A 76 22.08 1.33 -2.51
C TYR A 76 22.89 0.05 -2.35
N LEU A 77 23.01 -0.74 -3.41
CA LEU A 77 23.82 -1.96 -3.43
C LEU A 77 24.86 -1.91 -4.54
N SER A 78 26.12 -2.10 -4.18
CA SER A 78 27.19 -2.32 -5.15
C SER A 78 28.25 -3.27 -4.60
N ALA A 79 29.04 -3.84 -5.50
CA ALA A 79 30.22 -4.61 -5.14
C ALA A 79 31.37 -4.28 -6.08
N PHE A 80 32.59 -4.43 -5.58
CA PHE A 80 33.80 -4.32 -6.37
C PHE A 80 34.88 -5.26 -5.82
N VAL A 81 35.91 -5.52 -6.62
CA VAL A 81 37.06 -6.33 -6.21
C VAL A 81 38.26 -5.38 -6.05
N PRO A 82 38.86 -5.27 -4.85
CA PRO A 82 40.06 -4.45 -4.63
C PRO A 82 41.25 -4.96 -5.47
N ASP A 83 42.18 -4.04 -5.78
CA ASP A 83 43.43 -4.29 -6.52
C ASP A 83 43.29 -4.89 -7.92
N PHE A 84 42.09 -4.83 -8.49
CA PHE A 84 41.84 -5.19 -9.90
C PHE A 84 42.12 -3.97 -10.81
N GLU A 85 43.36 -3.51 -10.87
CA GLU A 85 43.74 -2.45 -11.82
C GLU A 85 43.67 -2.97 -13.27
N ASN A 86 42.97 -2.19 -14.09
CA ASN A 86 42.31 -2.51 -15.37
C ASN A 86 43.22 -2.96 -16.53
N ASN A 87 44.50 -3.30 -16.31
CA ASN A 87 45.47 -3.46 -17.41
C ASN A 87 46.34 -4.73 -17.39
N SER A 88 46.21 -5.63 -16.41
CA SER A 88 46.97 -6.90 -16.42
C SER A 88 46.10 -8.17 -16.44
N TYR A 89 44.77 -8.04 -16.41
CA TYR A 89 43.85 -9.17 -16.40
C TYR A 89 42.98 -9.16 -17.65
N THR A 90 43.37 -9.91 -18.68
CA THR A 90 42.54 -10.24 -19.84
C THR A 90 41.65 -11.47 -19.61
N LYS A 91 41.41 -11.86 -18.35
CA LYS A 91 40.53 -13.00 -18.04
C LYS A 91 39.14 -12.49 -17.68
N ASN A 92 38.17 -12.91 -18.50
CA ASN A 92 36.73 -12.85 -18.26
C ASN A 92 36.44 -13.30 -16.82
N PHE A 93 36.19 -12.35 -15.92
CA PHE A 93 35.62 -12.64 -14.62
C PHE A 93 34.18 -12.13 -14.61
N THR A 94 33.35 -12.76 -13.79
CA THR A 94 31.99 -12.31 -13.54
C THR A 94 31.89 -11.84 -12.10
N LEU A 95 31.17 -10.74 -11.90
CA LEU A 95 30.82 -10.22 -10.58
C LEU A 95 29.32 -10.04 -10.54
N LYS A 96 28.67 -10.59 -9.50
CA LYS A 96 27.23 -10.42 -9.29
C LYS A 96 26.92 -10.31 -7.80
N LEU A 97 25.80 -9.65 -7.51
CA LEU A 97 25.19 -9.65 -6.19
C LEU A 97 23.96 -10.57 -6.20
N ILE A 98 23.75 -11.30 -5.12
CA ILE A 98 22.57 -12.13 -4.91
C ILE A 98 21.92 -11.71 -3.60
N ILE A 99 20.67 -11.28 -3.65
CA ILE A 99 19.84 -11.06 -2.47
C ILE A 99 19.08 -12.36 -2.21
N HIS A 100 19.23 -12.92 -1.01
CA HIS A 100 18.64 -14.18 -0.61
C HIS A 100 17.40 -13.98 0.27
N GLU A 101 16.62 -15.06 0.44
CA GLU A 101 15.50 -15.14 1.39
C GLU A 101 14.37 -14.13 1.08
N ILE A 102 14.12 -13.92 -0.21
CA ILE A 102 13.05 -13.01 -0.66
C ILE A 102 11.70 -13.72 -0.50
N SER A 103 10.88 -13.24 0.43
CA SER A 103 9.50 -13.69 0.61
C SER A 103 8.66 -13.54 -0.65
N GLU A 104 7.55 -14.28 -0.72
CA GLU A 104 6.53 -14.09 -1.74
C GLU A 104 5.87 -12.71 -1.57
N GLY A 105 5.50 -12.05 -2.66
CA GLY A 105 4.93 -10.69 -2.62
C GLY A 105 5.95 -9.54 -2.52
N MET A 106 7.14 -9.76 -1.93
CA MET A 106 8.22 -8.75 -1.93
C MET A 106 8.90 -8.66 -3.30
N ALA A 107 9.22 -7.45 -3.74
CA ALA A 107 9.85 -7.20 -5.03
C ALA A 107 11.04 -6.23 -4.94
N PHE A 108 11.89 -6.26 -5.98
CA PHE A 108 13.00 -5.33 -6.14
C PHE A 108 12.92 -4.69 -7.52
N SER A 109 13.23 -3.40 -7.63
CA SER A 109 13.10 -2.64 -8.89
C SER A 109 14.12 -3.01 -9.96
N LYS A 110 15.19 -3.71 -9.58
CA LYS A 110 16.27 -4.17 -10.48
C LYS A 110 16.68 -5.59 -10.13
N GLY A 111 17.38 -6.23 -11.07
CA GLY A 111 17.82 -7.61 -10.97
C GLY A 111 16.78 -8.60 -11.47
N ASN A 112 17.23 -9.84 -11.65
CA ASN A 112 16.40 -10.93 -12.15
C ASN A 112 16.00 -11.88 -11.02
N ARG A 113 14.70 -12.13 -10.86
CA ARG A 113 14.18 -13.05 -9.84
C ARG A 113 14.34 -14.50 -10.26
N SER A 114 14.89 -15.32 -9.37
CA SER A 114 14.98 -16.77 -9.51
C SER A 114 14.57 -17.42 -8.17
N GLY A 115 13.29 -17.78 -8.05
CA GLY A 115 12.74 -18.31 -6.80
C GLY A 115 12.73 -17.29 -5.66
N ASP A 116 13.43 -17.64 -4.58
CA ASP A 116 13.63 -16.84 -3.36
C ASP A 116 14.82 -15.88 -3.44
N ARG A 117 15.38 -15.68 -4.64
CA ARG A 117 16.59 -14.87 -4.86
C ARG A 117 16.40 -13.82 -5.94
N ILE A 118 17.06 -12.68 -5.76
CA ILE A 118 17.27 -11.67 -6.81
C ILE A 118 18.74 -11.66 -7.19
N VAL A 119 19.05 -11.85 -8.47
CA VAL A 119 20.42 -11.75 -9.01
C VAL A 119 20.59 -10.38 -9.67
N LEU A 120 21.55 -9.61 -9.20
CA LEU A 120 21.93 -8.31 -9.74
C LEU A 120 23.24 -8.46 -10.52
N GLU A 121 23.20 -8.10 -11.80
CA GLU A 121 24.41 -7.94 -12.61
C GLU A 121 25.04 -6.55 -12.36
N PRO A 122 26.30 -6.30 -12.78
CA PRO A 122 26.94 -5.01 -12.52
C PRO A 122 26.18 -3.78 -13.05
N SER A 123 25.40 -3.96 -14.13
CA SER A 123 24.52 -2.92 -14.67
C SER A 123 23.33 -2.58 -13.76
N ASP A 124 22.96 -3.48 -12.84
CA ASP A 124 21.87 -3.29 -11.89
C ASP A 124 22.33 -2.61 -10.59
N PHE A 125 23.64 -2.50 -10.36
CA PHE A 125 24.18 -1.90 -9.15
C PHE A 125 23.81 -0.41 -9.01
N GLY A 126 23.94 0.10 -7.80
CA GLY A 126 23.56 1.45 -7.42
C GLY A 126 22.24 1.49 -6.67
N ASP A 127 21.45 2.53 -6.91
CA ASP A 127 20.14 2.69 -6.28
C ASP A 127 19.13 1.67 -6.80
N ILE A 128 18.47 0.99 -5.88
CA ILE A 128 17.39 0.03 -6.10
C ILE A 128 16.28 0.28 -5.06
N TRP A 129 15.06 -0.10 -5.40
CA TRP A 129 13.92 -0.04 -4.49
C TRP A 129 13.54 -1.46 -4.06
N MET A 130 13.41 -1.67 -2.75
CA MET A 130 12.69 -2.82 -2.20
C MET A 130 11.23 -2.42 -2.03
N ILE A 131 10.35 -3.18 -2.63
CA ILE A 131 8.91 -3.02 -2.53
C ILE A 131 8.45 -4.09 -1.54
N PRO A 132 7.98 -3.69 -0.35
CA PRO A 132 7.52 -4.65 0.66
C PRO A 132 6.31 -5.42 0.14
N GLN A 133 6.03 -6.57 0.77
CA GLN A 133 4.74 -7.21 0.57
C GLN A 133 3.64 -6.24 1.03
N LYS A 134 2.51 -6.22 0.31
CA LYS A 134 1.36 -5.41 0.70
C LYS A 134 0.94 -5.74 2.14
N ASP A 135 0.70 -4.68 2.91
CA ASP A 135 0.29 -4.67 4.31
C ASP A 135 1.32 -5.25 5.31
N PHE A 136 2.53 -5.58 4.86
CA PHE A 136 3.53 -6.18 5.73
C PHE A 136 4.20 -5.12 6.62
N SER A 137 4.16 -5.36 7.93
CA SER A 137 4.95 -4.62 8.91
C SER A 137 5.91 -5.51 9.70
N GLY A 138 7.01 -4.91 10.18
CA GLY A 138 8.05 -5.59 10.95
C GLY A 138 9.42 -5.56 10.27
N LEU A 139 10.26 -6.54 10.62
CA LEU A 139 11.67 -6.52 10.24
C LEU A 139 11.93 -7.38 8.99
N ALA A 140 12.25 -6.74 7.87
CA ALA A 140 12.69 -7.42 6.65
C ALA A 140 14.21 -7.68 6.73
N ARG A 141 14.60 -8.95 6.74
CA ARG A 141 16.01 -9.38 6.82
C ARG A 141 16.46 -9.93 5.49
N PHE A 142 17.60 -9.46 5.00
CA PHE A 142 18.18 -9.97 3.76
C PHE A 142 19.65 -10.33 3.96
N ASN A 143 20.04 -11.47 3.40
CA ASN A 143 21.44 -11.83 3.23
C ASN A 143 21.87 -11.53 1.80
N ILE A 144 22.87 -10.67 1.63
CA ILE A 144 23.38 -10.24 0.33
C ILE A 144 24.73 -10.90 0.11
N THR A 145 24.86 -11.68 -0.95
CA THR A 145 26.11 -12.36 -1.32
C THR A 145 26.69 -11.75 -2.59
N ALA A 146 27.91 -11.23 -2.52
CA ALA A 146 28.70 -10.91 -3.71
C ALA A 146 29.51 -12.13 -4.11
N ILE A 147 29.42 -12.51 -5.39
CA ILE A 147 30.17 -13.63 -5.96
C ILE A 147 31.02 -13.10 -7.09
N VAL A 148 32.32 -13.37 -7.03
CA VAL A 148 33.25 -13.14 -8.12
C VAL A 148 33.81 -14.49 -8.59
N SER A 149 33.75 -14.73 -9.90
CA SER A 149 34.19 -15.99 -10.51
C SER A 149 35.14 -15.72 -11.66
N THR A 150 36.23 -16.49 -11.71
CA THR A 150 37.09 -16.65 -12.88
C THR A 150 36.95 -18.08 -13.42
N PRO A 151 37.57 -18.46 -14.55
CA PRO A 151 37.57 -19.85 -15.01
C PRO A 151 38.23 -20.85 -14.05
N ILE A 152 38.96 -20.39 -13.03
CA ILE A 152 39.80 -21.24 -12.16
C ILE A 152 39.29 -21.24 -10.71
N GLU A 153 38.72 -20.14 -10.25
CA GLU A 153 38.30 -19.99 -8.85
C GLU A 153 37.07 -19.09 -8.72
N THR A 154 36.33 -19.29 -7.62
CA THR A 154 35.19 -18.46 -7.23
C THR A 154 35.34 -18.08 -5.77
N LYS A 155 35.09 -16.80 -5.46
CA LYS A 155 35.08 -16.27 -4.11
C LYS A 155 33.77 -15.55 -3.85
N ALA A 156 33.31 -15.63 -2.61
CA ALA A 156 32.07 -14.99 -2.19
C ALA A 156 32.23 -14.37 -0.80
N VAL A 157 31.51 -13.27 -0.58
CA VAL A 157 31.32 -12.67 0.73
C VAL A 157 29.83 -12.39 0.91
N SER A 158 29.37 -12.43 2.15
CA SER A 158 27.98 -12.14 2.50
C SER A 158 27.88 -10.99 3.49
N ARG A 159 26.82 -10.19 3.37
CA ARG A 159 26.48 -9.08 4.25
C ARG A 159 25.00 -9.12 4.59
N HIS A 160 24.67 -9.01 5.86
CA HIS A 160 23.30 -8.95 6.34
C HIS A 160 22.83 -7.49 6.42
N ILE A 161 21.58 -7.27 6.04
CA ILE A 161 20.87 -5.99 6.22
C ILE A 161 19.52 -6.26 6.86
N GLU A 162 19.03 -5.31 7.65
CA GLU A 162 17.74 -5.37 8.32
C GLU A 162 17.02 -4.04 8.08
N ILE A 163 15.85 -4.09 7.44
CA ILE A 163 15.03 -2.91 7.16
C ILE A 163 13.80 -3.00 8.05
N ASN A 164 13.59 -1.98 8.89
CA ASN A 164 12.37 -1.88 9.69
C ASN A 164 11.25 -1.25 8.86
N ILE A 165 10.12 -1.95 8.78
CA ILE A 165 8.90 -1.50 8.11
C ILE A 165 7.89 -1.19 9.22
N THR A 166 7.64 0.10 9.44
CA THR A 166 6.73 0.54 10.50
C THR A 166 5.29 0.31 10.08
N ALA A 167 4.52 -0.32 10.96
CA ALA A 167 3.11 -0.64 10.77
C ALA A 167 2.24 0.61 10.59
N VAL A 168 1.31 0.58 9.64
CA VAL A 168 0.38 1.69 9.35
C VAL A 168 -1.01 1.12 9.20
N ALA A 169 -1.96 1.63 9.99
CA ALA A 169 -3.30 1.09 9.92
C ALA A 169 -4.00 1.47 8.61
N ASP A 170 -4.75 0.53 8.08
CA ASP A 170 -5.43 0.59 6.81
C ASP A 170 -6.90 1.00 7.02
N VAL A 171 -7.46 1.85 6.14
CA VAL A 171 -8.85 2.32 6.34
C VAL A 171 -9.81 1.14 6.20
N PRO A 172 -10.60 0.78 7.23
CA PRO A 172 -11.49 -0.38 7.17
C PRO A 172 -12.70 -0.13 6.27
N PHE A 173 -13.27 -1.20 5.73
CA PHE A 173 -14.57 -1.14 5.06
C PHE A 173 -15.69 -0.94 6.09
N LEU A 174 -16.68 -0.10 5.74
CA LEU A 174 -17.88 0.10 6.55
C LEU A 174 -19.08 0.43 5.65
N ASN A 175 -20.15 -0.36 5.80
CA ASN A 175 -21.46 -0.08 5.21
C ASN A 175 -22.55 -0.26 6.28
N VAL A 176 -23.43 0.74 6.40
CA VAL A 176 -24.50 0.76 7.40
C VAL A 176 -25.79 1.20 6.74
N SER A 177 -26.87 0.47 6.98
CA SER A 177 -28.20 0.89 6.59
C SER A 177 -29.23 0.58 7.68
N VAL A 178 -30.20 1.49 7.80
CA VAL A 178 -31.33 1.36 8.72
C VAL A 178 -32.58 1.68 7.90
N PRO A 179 -33.55 0.75 7.78
CA PRO A 179 -34.78 1.05 7.08
C PRO A 179 -35.60 2.05 7.88
N CYS A 180 -36.45 2.79 7.17
CA CYS A 180 -37.40 3.67 7.81
C CYS A 180 -38.35 2.88 8.72
N HIS A 181 -38.78 3.50 9.82
CA HIS A 181 -39.69 2.90 10.76
C HIS A 181 -41.14 3.21 10.39
N HIS A 182 -42.01 2.21 10.31
CA HIS A 182 -43.40 2.43 9.96
C HIS A 182 -44.19 2.97 11.17
N TRP A 183 -44.93 4.07 10.99
CA TRP A 183 -45.60 4.79 12.09
C TRP A 183 -46.67 3.98 12.84
N ASN A 184 -47.26 2.98 12.17
CA ASN A 184 -48.26 2.07 12.72
C ASN A 184 -47.66 0.74 13.20
N SER A 185 -46.32 0.62 13.20
CA SER A 185 -45.66 -0.61 13.63
C SER A 185 -45.91 -0.84 15.11
N SER A 186 -46.34 -2.06 15.45
CA SER A 186 -46.37 -2.52 16.84
C SER A 186 -44.98 -2.96 17.33
N GLU A 187 -44.02 -3.13 16.40
CA GLU A 187 -42.66 -3.54 16.73
C GLU A 187 -41.85 -2.36 17.27
N LYS A 188 -41.25 -2.57 18.43
CA LYS A 188 -40.37 -1.60 19.10
C LYS A 188 -38.89 -1.81 18.77
N LEU A 189 -38.61 -2.48 17.66
CA LEU A 189 -37.27 -2.83 17.20
C LEU A 189 -37.09 -2.33 15.76
N ILE A 190 -36.00 -1.62 15.49
CA ILE A 190 -35.62 -1.18 14.16
C ILE A 190 -34.35 -1.94 13.78
N PRO A 191 -34.33 -2.76 12.72
CA PRO A 191 -33.13 -3.48 12.33
C PRO A 191 -32.03 -2.53 11.86
N VAL A 192 -30.78 -2.86 12.17
CA VAL A 192 -29.58 -2.16 11.71
C VAL A 192 -28.75 -3.17 10.93
N PHE A 193 -28.58 -2.92 9.63
CA PHE A 193 -27.70 -3.71 8.78
C PHE A 193 -26.31 -3.07 8.83
N LEU A 194 -25.31 -3.87 9.19
CA LEU A 194 -23.92 -3.47 9.34
C LEU A 194 -23.05 -4.50 8.64
N GLU A 195 -22.14 -4.01 7.80
CA GLU A 195 -21.05 -4.77 7.24
C GLU A 195 -19.76 -4.00 7.47
N ALA A 196 -18.77 -4.63 8.10
CA ALA A 196 -17.48 -4.03 8.36
C ALA A 196 -16.39 -5.10 8.42
N HIS A 197 -15.23 -4.82 7.83
CA HIS A 197 -14.06 -5.70 7.83
C HIS A 197 -12.78 -4.87 7.65
N LEU A 198 -11.64 -5.48 7.98
CA LEU A 198 -10.31 -4.92 7.73
C LEU A 198 -9.97 -5.09 6.25
N ASN A 199 -9.19 -4.16 5.70
CA ASN A 199 -8.64 -4.28 4.35
C ASN A 199 -7.22 -4.87 4.34
N ASP A 200 -6.58 -4.93 5.52
CA ASP A 200 -5.32 -5.61 5.80
C ASP A 200 -5.31 -7.08 5.33
N GLN A 201 -4.23 -7.48 4.67
CA GLN A 201 -4.00 -8.82 4.13
C GLN A 201 -3.08 -9.70 4.99
N ASP A 202 -2.30 -9.12 5.91
CA ASP A 202 -1.33 -9.86 6.72
C ASP A 202 -1.87 -10.22 8.12
N GLY A 203 -3.01 -9.63 8.52
CA GLY A 203 -3.73 -9.92 9.75
C GLY A 203 -3.14 -9.24 10.99
N SER A 204 -2.26 -8.27 10.79
CA SER A 204 -1.63 -7.43 11.82
C SER A 204 -2.64 -6.53 12.54
N GLU A 205 -3.79 -6.25 11.95
CA GLU A 205 -4.74 -5.29 12.49
C GLU A 205 -5.84 -5.90 13.38
N ASN A 206 -6.57 -5.00 14.08
CA ASN A 206 -7.78 -5.31 14.82
C ASN A 206 -8.90 -4.31 14.49
N LEU A 207 -10.11 -4.82 14.23
CA LEU A 207 -11.28 -3.97 13.98
C LEU A 207 -12.04 -3.64 15.27
N ALA A 208 -12.43 -2.38 15.45
CA ALA A 208 -13.36 -1.94 16.47
C ALA A 208 -14.49 -1.12 15.84
N ILE A 209 -15.75 -1.39 16.23
CA ILE A 209 -16.92 -0.69 15.70
C ILE A 209 -17.63 0.02 16.84
N VAL A 210 -17.76 1.33 16.76
CA VAL A 210 -18.36 2.19 17.80
C VAL A 210 -19.65 2.84 17.28
N PHE A 211 -20.71 2.73 18.07
CA PHE A 211 -21.99 3.40 17.82
C PHE A 211 -22.17 4.61 18.73
N SER A 212 -22.69 5.71 18.16
CA SER A 212 -23.03 6.95 18.86
C SER A 212 -24.27 7.62 18.24
N GLY A 213 -24.80 8.67 18.87
CA GLY A 213 -25.99 9.39 18.39
C GLY A 213 -27.34 8.80 18.83
N LEU A 214 -27.35 7.70 19.60
CA LEU A 214 -28.58 7.13 20.16
C LEU A 214 -29.23 8.09 21.18
N PRO A 215 -30.52 8.43 21.03
CA PRO A 215 -31.25 9.25 22.01
C PRO A 215 -31.39 8.57 23.38
N THR A 216 -31.72 9.38 24.39
CA THR A 216 -32.01 8.86 25.74
C THR A 216 -33.19 7.89 25.70
N GLY A 217 -33.01 6.70 26.29
CA GLY A 217 -34.03 5.65 26.31
C GLY A 217 -33.95 4.65 25.15
N TYR A 218 -33.09 4.90 24.16
CA TYR A 218 -32.89 4.02 23.00
C TYR A 218 -31.72 3.09 23.32
N ARG A 219 -31.78 1.85 22.83
CA ARG A 219 -30.76 0.83 23.13
C ARG A 219 -30.42 0.06 21.88
N LEU A 220 -29.14 -0.13 21.59
CA LEU A 220 -28.71 -1.06 20.56
C LEU A 220 -28.60 -2.47 21.16
N VAL A 221 -29.29 -3.43 20.56
CA VAL A 221 -29.41 -4.80 21.05
C VAL A 221 -28.99 -5.80 19.97
N HIS A 222 -28.33 -6.87 20.40
CA HIS A 222 -27.93 -7.99 19.55
C HIS A 222 -28.72 -9.24 19.92
N VAL A 223 -29.24 -9.98 18.94
CA VAL A 223 -30.22 -11.06 19.20
C VAL A 223 -29.59 -12.38 19.71
N ASN A 224 -28.26 -12.54 19.72
CA ASN A 224 -27.60 -13.74 20.28
C ASN A 224 -27.32 -13.70 21.80
N GLY A 225 -28.03 -12.86 22.56
CA GLY A 225 -28.21 -13.08 24.01
C GLY A 225 -27.06 -12.70 24.95
N THR A 226 -25.93 -12.15 24.51
CA THR A 226 -24.83 -11.78 25.42
C THR A 226 -24.07 -10.52 24.99
N SER A 227 -24.77 -9.38 24.89
CA SER A 227 -24.27 -8.06 25.32
C SER A 227 -25.19 -6.98 24.80
N LEU A 228 -25.62 -6.14 25.73
CA LEU A 228 -26.21 -4.84 25.42
C LEU A 228 -25.06 -3.95 24.94
N VAL A 229 -25.18 -3.35 23.75
CA VAL A 229 -24.41 -2.13 23.43
C VAL A 229 -25.03 -1.02 24.27
N ASN A 230 -24.74 -1.07 25.57
CA ASN A 230 -25.33 -0.19 26.56
C ASN A 230 -24.34 0.94 26.77
N ARG A 231 -24.66 2.09 26.16
CA ARG A 231 -23.95 3.39 26.12
C ARG A 231 -23.19 3.60 24.80
N SER A 232 -23.26 4.83 24.32
CA SER A 232 -22.35 5.37 23.29
C SER A 232 -20.93 4.88 23.57
N ASN A 233 -20.23 4.36 22.55
CA ASN A 233 -18.86 3.79 22.63
C ASN A 233 -18.74 2.28 22.91
N THR A 234 -19.72 1.45 22.53
CA THR A 234 -19.54 -0.02 22.63
C THR A 234 -18.97 -0.62 21.34
N ARG A 235 -18.02 -1.55 21.48
CA ARG A 235 -17.40 -2.35 20.40
C ARG A 235 -18.35 -3.45 19.94
N ALA A 236 -18.79 -3.46 18.68
CA ALA A 236 -19.58 -4.57 18.15
C ALA A 236 -18.70 -5.78 17.73
N PRO A 237 -19.22 -7.02 17.81
CA PRO A 237 -18.57 -8.21 17.25
C PRO A 237 -18.36 -8.08 15.73
N GLN A 238 -17.30 -8.67 15.20
CA GLN A 238 -17.03 -8.73 13.75
C GLN A 238 -18.16 -9.41 12.96
N ASP A 239 -18.86 -10.38 13.58
CA ASP A 239 -20.04 -11.07 13.03
C ASP A 239 -21.31 -10.69 13.80
N ALA A 240 -21.82 -9.46 13.62
CA ALA A 240 -23.08 -9.02 14.23
C ALA A 240 -24.23 -8.97 13.19
N PRO A 241 -24.69 -10.10 12.62
CA PRO A 241 -25.65 -10.09 11.51
C PRO A 241 -27.07 -9.63 11.90
N ARG A 242 -27.31 -9.28 13.18
CA ARG A 242 -28.65 -8.99 13.72
C ARG A 242 -28.61 -7.95 14.84
N LEU A 243 -28.27 -6.70 14.49
CA LEU A 243 -28.37 -5.54 15.38
C LEU A 243 -29.75 -4.88 15.25
N PHE A 244 -30.30 -4.42 16.37
CA PHE A 244 -31.55 -3.69 16.39
C PHE A 244 -31.45 -2.48 17.33
N ILE A 245 -32.13 -1.39 16.97
CA ILE A 245 -32.42 -0.29 17.89
C ILE A 245 -33.75 -0.60 18.57
N SER A 246 -33.70 -0.80 19.87
CA SER A 246 -34.87 -0.89 20.73
C SER A 246 -35.32 0.51 21.13
N ILE A 247 -36.59 0.81 20.83
CA ILE A 247 -37.27 2.06 21.19
C ILE A 247 -38.35 1.77 22.22
N ASN A 248 -38.33 2.44 23.37
CA ASN A 248 -39.35 2.24 24.41
C ASN A 248 -40.55 3.20 24.27
N GLU A 249 -40.32 4.31 23.57
CA GLU A 249 -41.24 5.41 23.29
C GLU A 249 -41.45 5.60 21.78
N THR A 250 -42.27 6.58 21.40
CA THR A 250 -42.42 7.01 20.01
C THR A 250 -41.06 7.38 19.42
N LEU A 251 -40.76 6.89 18.21
CA LEU A 251 -39.54 7.23 17.50
C LEU A 251 -39.45 8.76 17.33
N LYS A 252 -38.32 9.32 17.77
CA LYS A 252 -37.88 10.68 17.47
C LYS A 252 -36.75 10.55 16.47
N PRO A 253 -36.83 11.16 15.27
CA PRO A 253 -35.78 11.06 14.27
C PRO A 253 -34.41 11.46 14.83
N PHE A 254 -33.38 10.70 14.46
CA PHE A 254 -32.01 10.94 14.90
C PHE A 254 -31.00 10.42 13.88
N VAL A 255 -29.75 10.85 14.03
CA VAL A 255 -28.62 10.34 13.23
C VAL A 255 -27.88 9.30 14.05
N LEU A 256 -27.87 8.06 13.57
CA LEU A 256 -27.00 7.02 14.10
C LEU A 256 -25.61 7.18 13.47
N ARG A 257 -24.60 7.44 14.29
CA ARG A 257 -23.21 7.51 13.85
C ARG A 257 -22.50 6.20 14.18
N VAL A 258 -21.91 5.58 13.17
CA VAL A 258 -21.12 4.34 13.29
C VAL A 258 -19.71 4.62 12.82
N ILE A 259 -18.72 4.26 13.65
CA ILE A 259 -17.30 4.44 13.34
C ILE A 259 -16.66 3.06 13.37
N ALA A 260 -16.05 2.65 12.26
CA ALA A 260 -15.15 1.50 12.20
C ALA A 260 -13.72 1.99 12.33
N THR A 261 -12.93 1.38 13.20
CA THR A 261 -11.52 1.73 13.45
C THR A 261 -10.69 0.47 13.30
N ALA A 262 -9.77 0.49 12.32
CA ALA A 262 -8.67 -0.44 12.25
C ALA A 262 -7.55 0.08 13.15
N ALA A 263 -6.90 -0.83 13.87
CA ALA A 263 -5.81 -0.50 14.75
C ALA A 263 -4.71 -1.55 14.63
N GLU A 264 -3.50 -1.06 14.42
CA GLU A 264 -2.31 -1.88 14.38
C GLU A 264 -2.01 -2.52 15.73
N ARG A 265 -1.69 -3.82 15.73
CA ARG A 265 -1.35 -4.53 16.98
C ARG A 265 0.02 -4.12 17.50
N PHE A 266 0.92 -3.73 16.62
CA PHE A 266 2.32 -3.53 16.98
C PHE A 266 2.57 -2.14 17.59
N ASN A 267 2.06 -1.07 16.98
CA ASN A 267 2.30 0.31 17.41
C ASN A 267 1.02 1.07 17.79
N GLY A 268 -0.17 0.51 17.54
CA GLY A 268 -1.44 1.16 17.84
C GLY A 268 -1.83 2.29 16.88
N ASP A 269 -1.17 2.39 15.72
CA ASP A 269 -1.60 3.27 14.63
C ASP A 269 -3.05 2.96 14.24
N GLN A 270 -3.80 3.97 13.80
CA GLN A 270 -5.25 3.84 13.60
C GLN A 270 -5.72 4.55 12.35
N ALA A 271 -6.55 3.84 11.59
CA ALA A 271 -7.34 4.38 10.51
C ALA A 271 -8.82 4.10 10.77
N ASN A 272 -9.70 5.01 10.33
CA ASN A 272 -11.13 4.88 10.60
C ASN A 272 -11.99 5.29 9.42
N GLN A 273 -13.20 4.73 9.41
CA GLN A 273 -14.27 5.07 8.48
C GLN A 273 -15.55 5.36 9.26
N THR A 274 -16.29 6.37 8.84
CA THR A 274 -17.52 6.81 9.52
C THR A 274 -18.72 6.73 8.60
N ALA A 275 -19.84 6.21 9.11
CA ALA A 275 -21.14 6.20 8.47
C ALA A 275 -22.17 6.89 9.37
N ASP A 276 -22.82 7.93 8.84
CA ASP A 276 -23.93 8.62 9.48
C ASP A 276 -25.23 8.20 8.78
N VAL A 277 -26.16 7.58 9.54
CA VAL A 277 -27.42 7.04 9.02
C VAL A 277 -28.60 7.72 9.67
N ASN A 278 -29.51 8.26 8.85
CA ASN A 278 -30.75 8.87 9.32
C ASN A 278 -31.75 7.78 9.70
N VAL A 279 -32.17 7.77 10.97
CA VAL A 279 -33.23 6.89 11.46
C VAL A 279 -34.51 7.69 11.56
N THR A 280 -35.43 7.45 10.63
CA THR A 280 -36.65 8.25 10.44
C THR A 280 -37.89 7.38 10.29
N PHE A 281 -39.07 8.02 10.27
CA PHE A 281 -40.30 7.34 9.86
C PHE A 281 -40.32 7.11 8.35
N CYS A 282 -41.01 6.05 7.94
CA CYS A 282 -41.37 5.88 6.53
C CYS A 282 -42.34 6.98 6.12
N VAL A 283 -42.00 7.67 5.04
CA VAL A 283 -42.88 8.64 4.40
C VAL A 283 -44.09 7.88 3.83
N THR A 284 -45.30 8.36 4.13
CA THR A 284 -46.55 7.80 3.63
C THR A 284 -47.61 8.89 3.55
N CYS A 285 -48.46 8.79 2.53
CA CYS A 285 -49.52 9.76 2.24
C CYS A 285 -50.90 9.08 2.18
N GLU A 286 -51.04 7.92 2.85
CA GLU A 286 -52.29 7.16 2.86
C GLU A 286 -53.49 8.01 3.36
N ALA A 287 -53.30 8.86 4.37
CA ALA A 287 -54.38 9.69 4.90
C ALA A 287 -54.78 10.84 3.95
N VAL A 288 -53.94 11.15 2.95
CA VAL A 288 -54.19 12.16 1.90
C VAL A 288 -54.28 11.49 0.53
N ASN A 289 -54.86 10.29 0.49
CA ASN A 289 -55.17 9.53 -0.73
C ASN A 289 -53.96 9.30 -1.66
N ASN A 290 -52.77 9.12 -1.08
CA ASN A 290 -51.51 8.96 -1.82
C ASN A 290 -51.30 10.05 -2.88
N CYS A 291 -51.55 11.30 -2.49
CA CYS A 291 -51.42 12.48 -3.35
C CYS A 291 -52.26 12.37 -4.63
N SER A 292 -53.36 11.60 -4.58
CA SER A 292 -54.22 11.29 -5.72
C SER A 292 -53.48 10.80 -6.97
N LYS A 293 -52.23 10.32 -6.83
CA LYS A 293 -51.30 10.02 -7.93
C LYS A 293 -50.93 11.22 -8.83
N HIS A 294 -51.13 12.43 -8.33
CA HIS A 294 -50.82 13.71 -8.97
C HIS A 294 -49.80 14.52 -8.15
N GLY A 295 -48.94 13.80 -7.45
CA GLY A 295 -47.90 14.37 -6.61
C GLY A 295 -47.05 13.30 -5.96
N SER A 296 -45.94 13.74 -5.38
CA SER A 296 -44.99 12.91 -4.64
C SER A 296 -45.19 13.08 -3.13
N CYS A 297 -45.12 11.97 -2.39
CA CYS A 297 -45.19 12.03 -0.94
C CYS A 297 -43.80 12.39 -0.38
N ILE A 298 -43.66 13.60 0.16
CA ILE A 298 -42.37 14.13 0.63
C ILE A 298 -42.21 14.05 2.16
N GLU A 299 -43.32 14.13 2.89
CA GLU A 299 -43.37 13.89 4.33
C GLU A 299 -44.67 13.14 4.67
N VAL A 300 -44.83 12.75 5.95
CA VAL A 300 -46.04 12.04 6.38
C VAL A 300 -47.28 12.92 6.10
N ASN A 301 -48.17 12.41 5.25
CA ASN A 301 -49.39 13.06 4.79
C ASN A 301 -49.16 14.45 4.16
N THR A 302 -47.97 14.67 3.59
CA THR A 302 -47.63 15.92 2.89
C THR A 302 -47.23 15.60 1.47
N CYS A 303 -48.02 16.12 0.54
CA CYS A 303 -47.83 15.92 -0.89
C CYS A 303 -47.17 17.14 -1.53
N ASP A 304 -46.17 16.87 -2.36
CA ASP A 304 -45.65 17.81 -3.34
C ASP A 304 -46.39 17.57 -4.66
N CYS A 305 -47.27 18.49 -5.04
CA CYS A 305 -48.15 18.28 -6.20
C CYS A 305 -47.41 18.46 -7.52
N ASP A 306 -47.72 17.59 -8.47
CA ASP A 306 -47.23 17.73 -9.84
C ASP A 306 -47.75 19.03 -10.46
N SER A 307 -47.00 19.58 -11.41
CA SER A 307 -47.39 20.79 -12.13
C SER A 307 -48.79 20.66 -12.74
N GLY A 308 -49.62 21.69 -12.53
CA GLY A 308 -51.02 21.70 -12.97
C GLY A 308 -51.98 20.97 -12.03
N PHE A 309 -51.52 20.50 -10.88
CA PHE A 309 -52.36 20.03 -9.78
C PHE A 309 -52.12 20.85 -8.52
N LYS A 310 -53.15 20.92 -7.69
CA LYS A 310 -53.13 21.52 -6.37
C LYS A 310 -54.16 20.84 -5.49
N GLY A 311 -54.28 21.32 -4.27
CA GLY A 311 -55.16 20.76 -3.25
C GLY A 311 -54.40 20.88 -1.95
N SER A 312 -55.05 21.35 -0.90
CA SER A 312 -54.34 21.75 0.32
C SER A 312 -53.55 20.60 0.97
N LEU A 313 -53.87 19.34 0.63
CA LEU A 313 -53.29 18.14 1.22
C LEU A 313 -53.08 16.95 0.25
N ASP A 314 -53.87 16.79 -0.83
CA ASP A 314 -53.96 15.52 -1.60
C ASP A 314 -53.77 15.64 -3.13
N CYS A 315 -53.45 16.82 -3.65
CA CYS A 315 -53.27 17.09 -5.09
C CYS A 315 -54.45 16.69 -5.98
N SER A 316 -55.67 16.63 -5.42
CA SER A 316 -56.87 16.17 -6.15
C SER A 316 -57.47 17.21 -7.10
N THR A 317 -57.11 18.49 -6.95
CA THR A 317 -57.72 19.58 -7.71
C THR A 317 -56.82 20.03 -8.85
N VAL A 318 -57.41 20.26 -10.01
CA VAL A 318 -56.70 20.79 -11.17
C VAL A 318 -56.31 22.25 -10.92
N SER A 319 -55.09 22.61 -11.28
CA SER A 319 -54.53 23.97 -11.21
C SER A 319 -54.16 24.47 -12.60
N CYS A 320 -54.32 25.78 -12.80
CA CYS A 320 -53.86 26.50 -14.00
C CYS A 320 -52.96 27.68 -13.63
N GLU A 321 -52.31 27.63 -12.46
CA GLU A 321 -51.51 28.73 -11.93
C GLU A 321 -50.32 29.09 -12.83
N GLU A 322 -49.68 28.10 -13.48
CA GLU A 322 -48.57 28.35 -14.41
C GLU A 322 -49.02 29.04 -15.71
N VAL A 323 -50.30 28.94 -16.06
CA VAL A 323 -50.91 29.64 -17.20
C VAL A 323 -51.73 30.86 -16.74
N ASN A 324 -51.33 31.45 -15.61
CA ASN A 324 -51.94 32.64 -15.02
C ASN A 324 -53.43 32.49 -14.72
N SER A 325 -53.87 31.31 -14.29
CA SER A 325 -55.27 31.00 -13.99
C SER A 325 -56.21 31.36 -15.13
N CYS A 326 -55.81 31.02 -16.36
CA CYS A 326 -56.55 31.32 -17.60
C CYS A 326 -56.84 32.82 -17.80
N THR A 327 -56.03 33.70 -17.18
CA THR A 327 -56.18 35.17 -17.17
C THR A 327 -57.57 35.67 -16.78
N GLY A 328 -58.38 34.82 -16.14
CA GLY A 328 -59.79 35.08 -15.83
C GLY A 328 -60.74 35.10 -17.05
N ARG A 329 -60.29 34.66 -18.23
CA ARG A 329 -61.01 34.70 -19.52
C ARG A 329 -61.22 33.31 -20.13
N GLY A 330 -61.18 32.31 -19.29
CA GLY A 330 -61.30 30.90 -19.65
C GLY A 330 -61.45 30.04 -18.40
N ASN A 331 -61.90 28.81 -18.61
CA ASN A 331 -62.08 27.85 -17.52
C ASN A 331 -60.93 26.83 -17.50
N CYS A 332 -60.45 26.49 -16.31
CA CYS A 332 -59.40 25.48 -16.13
C CYS A 332 -60.04 24.10 -16.22
N THR A 333 -59.80 23.38 -17.32
CA THR A 333 -60.44 22.08 -17.62
C THR A 333 -59.47 20.90 -17.54
N GLY A 334 -58.18 21.17 -17.40
CA GLY A 334 -57.11 20.19 -17.19
C GLY A 334 -55.86 20.85 -16.59
N PRO A 335 -54.84 20.06 -16.21
CA PRO A 335 -53.63 20.58 -15.56
C PRO A 335 -52.93 21.59 -16.48
N ASN A 336 -52.87 22.84 -16.05
CA ASN A 336 -52.41 23.99 -16.85
C ASN A 336 -53.07 24.12 -18.23
N PHE A 337 -54.32 23.64 -18.37
CA PHE A 337 -55.08 23.66 -19.61
C PHE A 337 -56.35 24.47 -19.46
N CYS A 338 -56.45 25.52 -20.27
CA CYS A 338 -57.57 26.46 -20.27
C CYS A 338 -58.46 26.27 -21.51
N THR A 339 -59.77 26.15 -21.28
CA THR A 339 -60.78 26.31 -22.32
C THR A 339 -61.20 27.78 -22.33
N CYS A 340 -60.79 28.52 -23.37
CA CYS A 340 -61.04 29.95 -23.47
C CYS A 340 -62.50 30.27 -23.81
N GLU A 341 -62.97 31.41 -23.30
CA GLU A 341 -64.25 31.99 -23.69
C GLU A 341 -64.23 32.49 -25.13
N ASP A 342 -65.40 32.61 -25.75
CA ASP A 342 -65.54 33.06 -27.13
C ASP A 342 -64.85 34.41 -27.35
N GLY A 343 -63.97 34.46 -28.35
CA GLY A 343 -63.16 35.64 -28.67
C GLY A 343 -61.77 35.66 -28.05
N TYR A 344 -61.41 34.71 -27.17
CA TYR A 344 -60.06 34.57 -26.61
C TYR A 344 -59.35 33.30 -27.10
N LYS A 345 -58.04 33.41 -27.31
CA LYS A 345 -57.12 32.36 -27.76
C LYS A 345 -55.82 32.43 -26.95
N SER A 346 -54.90 31.50 -27.19
CA SER A 346 -53.63 31.23 -26.45
C SER A 346 -53.77 30.27 -25.26
N VAL A 347 -52.63 29.72 -24.81
CA VAL A 347 -52.53 28.72 -23.73
C VAL A 347 -53.15 29.22 -22.41
N GLY A 348 -53.09 30.52 -22.12
CA GLY A 348 -53.69 31.15 -20.94
C GLY A 348 -54.89 32.07 -21.23
N CYS A 349 -55.48 31.99 -22.43
CA CYS A 349 -56.62 32.84 -22.86
C CYS A 349 -56.33 34.37 -22.85
N SER A 350 -55.05 34.73 -23.03
CA SER A 350 -54.57 36.11 -22.98
C SER A 350 -54.79 36.93 -24.26
N GLN A 351 -55.03 36.30 -25.41
CA GLN A 351 -55.11 36.98 -26.70
C GLN A 351 -56.58 37.08 -27.16
N GLY A 352 -57.10 38.30 -27.27
CA GLY A 352 -58.38 38.57 -27.92
C GLY A 352 -58.26 38.53 -29.44
N ASN A 353 -59.30 38.05 -30.12
CA ASN A 353 -59.45 38.15 -31.59
C ASN A 353 -59.53 39.61 -32.07
#